data_AF-A0A0J8GYB3-F1
#
_entry.id   AF-A0A0J8GYB3-F1
#
_cell.length_a   1.000
_cell.length_b   1.000
_cell.length_c   1.000
_cell.angle_alpha   90.00
_cell.angle_beta   90.00
_cell.angle_gamma   90.00
#
_symmetry.space_group_name_H-M   'P 1'
#
loop_
_entity.id
_entity.type
_entity.pdbx_description
1 polymer ?
#
loop_
_entity_poly.entity_id
_entity_poly.type
_entity_poly.pdbx_seq_one_letter_code
_entity_poly.pdbx_strand_id
1 'polypeptide(L)'
;MDEEQLEKEFDKSRQVNLATAVLLDWWQNKVLVVLILSVLASAYGVIYYAWSNRQLNSEMQKLLEEKDKLDIDWRHMLLEHNALSEHSRVEHIARGQLGMVRPSGEQEKVIKIK
;
A
#
# COMPACT_ATOMS: atom_id res chain seq x y z
N MET A 1 -43.37 46.14 48.87
CA MET A 1 -42.23 45.21 48.90
C MET A 1 -42.73 44.01 48.14
N ASP A 2 -42.49 44.05 46.83
CA ASP A 2 -43.50 43.63 45.87
C ASP A 2 -43.25 42.18 45.46
N GLU A 3 -44.32 41.37 45.47
CA GLU A 3 -44.32 39.92 45.21
C GLU A 3 -43.66 39.57 43.86
N GLU A 4 -43.68 40.51 42.91
CA GLU A 4 -43.03 40.38 41.60
C GLU A 4 -41.49 40.31 41.68
N GLN A 5 -40.87 40.85 42.75
CA GLN A 5 -39.43 40.74 42.97
C GLN A 5 -39.03 39.37 43.54
N LEU A 6 -39.91 38.77 44.35
CA LEU A 6 -39.70 37.42 44.87
C LEU A 6 -39.80 36.38 43.73
N GLU A 7 -40.77 36.53 42.83
CA GLU A 7 -40.95 35.60 41.72
C GLU A 7 -39.78 35.63 40.71
N LYS A 8 -39.20 36.82 40.47
CA LYS A 8 -38.01 36.98 39.61
C LYS A 8 -36.73 36.41 40.22
N GLU A 9 -36.58 36.40 41.54
CA GLU A 9 -35.46 35.71 42.22
C GLU A 9 -35.62 34.18 42.15
N PHE A 10 -36.85 33.67 42.29
CA PHE A 10 -37.13 32.23 42.20
C PHE A 10 -36.90 31.66 40.79
N ASP A 11 -37.26 32.37 39.72
CA ASP A 11 -37.01 31.90 38.35
C ASP A 11 -35.50 31.87 38.00
N LYS A 12 -34.75 32.86 38.52
CA LYS A 12 -33.30 32.97 38.33
C LYS A 12 -32.52 31.81 38.97
N SER A 13 -33.01 31.26 40.07
CA SER A 13 -32.39 30.11 40.76
C SER A 13 -32.74 28.75 40.14
N ARG A 14 -33.82 28.69 39.32
CA ARG A 14 -34.26 27.46 38.62
C ARG A 14 -33.59 27.29 37.25
N GLN A 15 -33.07 28.37 36.66
CA GLN A 15 -32.20 28.32 35.49
C GLN A 15 -30.75 27.99 35.90
N VAL A 16 -30.55 26.84 36.52
CA VAL A 16 -29.21 26.26 36.59
C VAL A 16 -28.75 26.04 35.15
N ASN A 17 -27.81 26.88 34.72
CA ASN A 17 -27.20 26.77 33.40
C ASN A 17 -26.62 25.35 33.28
N LEU A 18 -27.23 24.50 32.46
CA LEU A 18 -26.81 23.11 32.28
C LEU A 18 -25.34 23.02 31.86
N ALA A 19 -24.88 24.00 31.06
CA ALA A 19 -23.47 24.14 30.71
C ALA A 19 -22.57 24.36 31.95
N THR A 20 -23.03 25.16 32.93
CA THR A 20 -22.29 25.37 34.19
C THR A 20 -22.35 24.16 35.11
N ALA A 21 -23.47 23.43 35.15
CA ALA A 21 -23.58 22.19 35.92
C ALA A 21 -22.66 21.10 35.36
N VAL A 22 -22.63 20.92 34.04
CA VAL A 22 -21.71 19.98 33.38
C VAL A 22 -20.25 20.38 33.59
N LEU A 23 -19.92 21.68 33.57
CA LEU A 23 -18.58 22.18 33.89
C LEU A 23 -18.18 21.94 35.34
N LEU A 24 -19.12 22.07 36.28
CA LEU A 24 -18.90 21.78 37.70
C LEU A 24 -18.68 20.27 37.93
N ASP A 25 -19.50 19.43 37.29
CA ASP A 25 -19.38 17.97 37.32
C ASP A 25 -18.06 17.49 36.70
N TRP A 26 -17.56 18.19 35.68
CA TRP A 26 -16.26 17.95 35.07
C TRP A 26 -15.10 18.11 36.05
N TRP A 27 -15.21 19.04 37.00
CA TRP A 27 -14.16 19.29 37.98
C TRP A 27 -14.16 18.25 39.11
N GLN A 28 -15.32 17.71 39.48
CA GLN A 28 -15.41 16.61 40.45
C GLN A 28 -14.98 15.27 39.84
N ASN A 29 -15.39 14.97 38.61
CA ASN A 29 -15.22 13.65 38.00
C ASN A 29 -14.04 13.56 37.04
N LYS A 30 -12.82 13.90 37.53
CA LYS A 30 -11.59 13.93 36.74
C LYS A 30 -11.30 12.64 35.96
N VAL A 31 -11.62 11.48 36.55
CA VAL A 31 -11.44 10.16 35.91
C VAL A 31 -12.27 10.03 34.64
N LEU A 32 -13.53 10.47 34.68
CA LEU A 32 -14.45 10.39 33.56
C LEU A 32 -13.99 11.31 32.41
N VAL A 33 -13.52 12.52 32.75
CA VAL A 33 -12.94 13.46 31.79
C VAL A 33 -11.71 12.88 31.09
N VAL A 34 -10.78 12.32 31.87
CA VAL A 34 -9.57 11.70 31.35
C VAL A 34 -9.90 10.51 30.44
N LEU A 35 -10.91 9.72 30.81
CA LEU A 35 -11.34 8.56 30.01
C LEU A 35 -11.95 9.00 28.67
N ILE A 36 -12.79 10.04 28.66
CA ILE A 36 -13.32 10.64 27.43
C ILE A 36 -12.19 11.15 26.55
N LEU A 37 -11.25 11.92 27.11
CA LEU A 37 -10.09 12.43 26.37
C LEU A 37 -9.22 11.30 25.82
N SER A 38 -9.02 10.23 26.58
CA SER A 38 -8.26 9.05 26.16
C SER A 38 -8.90 8.37 24.94
N VAL A 39 -10.23 8.20 24.95
CA VAL A 39 -10.97 7.62 23.82
C VAL A 39 -10.89 8.54 22.59
N LEU A 40 -11.04 9.86 22.77
CA LEU A 40 -10.91 10.82 21.66
C LEU A 40 -9.49 10.82 21.08
N ALA A 41 -8.48 10.79 21.93
CA ALA A 41 -7.08 10.71 21.50
C ALA A 41 -6.80 9.41 20.75
N SER A 42 -7.35 8.28 21.22
CA SER A 42 -7.27 6.99 20.54
C SER A 42 -7.93 7.03 19.16
N ALA A 43 -9.16 7.54 19.07
CA ALA A 43 -9.88 7.68 17.81
C ALA A 43 -9.12 8.57 16.82
N TYR A 44 -8.60 9.70 17.29
CA TYR A 44 -7.78 10.60 16.49
C TYR A 44 -6.49 9.92 16.02
N GLY A 45 -5.83 9.16 16.89
CA GLY A 45 -4.65 8.37 16.56
C GLY A 45 -4.92 7.39 15.42
N VAL A 46 -6.02 6.64 15.48
CA VAL A 46 -6.41 5.70 14.41
C VAL A 46 -6.58 6.41 13.07
N ILE A 47 -7.25 7.58 13.04
CA ILE A 47 -7.42 8.38 11.83
C ILE A 47 -6.07 8.87 11.29
N TYR A 48 -5.20 9.37 12.17
CA TYR A 48 -3.87 9.83 11.81
C TYR A 48 -3.02 8.70 11.21
N TYR A 49 -3.02 7.53 11.84
CA TYR A 49 -2.30 6.35 11.33
C TYR A 49 -2.87 5.85 10.00
N ALA A 50 -4.19 5.90 9.79
CA ALA A 50 -4.81 5.53 8.53
C ALA A 50 -4.39 6.48 7.39
N TRP A 51 -4.38 7.80 7.66
CA TRP A 51 -3.92 8.80 6.71
C TRP A 51 -2.43 8.65 6.41
N SER A 52 -1.60 8.52 7.45
CA SER A 52 -0.15 8.34 7.30
C SER A 52 0.20 7.05 6.58
N ASN A 53 -0.52 5.95 6.84
CA ASN A 53 -0.34 4.70 6.10
C ASN A 53 -0.61 4.90 4.62
N ARG A 54 -1.68 5.61 4.26
CA ARG A 54 -2.02 5.84 2.85
C ARG A 54 -0.92 6.59 2.11
N GLN A 55 -0.27 7.55 2.77
CA GLN A 55 0.83 8.31 2.17
C GLN A 55 2.10 7.47 2.00
N LEU A 56 2.53 6.75 3.05
CA LEU A 56 3.74 5.95 3.04
C LEU A 56 3.64 4.74 2.07
N ASN A 57 2.43 4.17 1.97
CA ASN A 57 2.17 3.04 1.09
C ASN A 57 2.24 3.44 -0.39
N SER A 58 2.00 4.72 -0.73
CA SER A 58 2.08 5.19 -2.13
C SER A 58 3.51 5.18 -2.67
N GLU A 59 4.51 5.56 -1.87
CA GLU A 59 5.91 5.55 -2.30
C GLU A 59 6.44 4.12 -2.44
N MET A 60 6.10 3.26 -1.48
CA MET A 60 6.42 1.84 -1.56
C MET A 60 5.76 1.17 -2.78
N GLN A 61 4.50 1.50 -3.06
CA GLN A 61 3.78 0.98 -4.24
C GLN A 61 4.46 1.39 -5.55
N LYS A 62 4.93 2.64 -5.67
CA LYS A 62 5.66 3.10 -6.86
C LYS A 62 6.94 2.31 -7.09
N LEU A 63 7.73 2.09 -6.04
CA LEU A 63 8.98 1.33 -6.15
C LEU A 63 8.74 -0.13 -6.55
N LEU A 64 7.66 -0.74 -6.02
CA LEU A 64 7.25 -2.09 -6.41
C LEU A 64 6.81 -2.16 -7.87
N GLU A 65 6.06 -1.15 -8.33
CA GLU A 65 5.59 -1.06 -9.72
C GLU A 65 6.77 -0.92 -10.70
N GLU A 66 7.77 -0.09 -10.37
CA GLU A 66 9.00 0.03 -11.17
C GLU A 66 9.78 -1.30 -11.24
N LYS A 67 9.91 -2.00 -10.11
CA LYS A 67 10.57 -3.30 -10.06
C LYS A 67 9.84 -4.33 -10.93
N ASP A 68 8.51 -4.35 -10.88
CA ASP A 68 7.70 -5.28 -11.67
C ASP A 68 7.80 -4.99 -13.16
N LYS A 69 7.83 -3.70 -13.54
CA LYS A 69 8.09 -3.30 -14.93
C LYS A 69 9.44 -3.81 -15.44
N LEU A 70 10.51 -3.62 -14.66
CA LEU A 70 11.85 -4.09 -15.04
C LEU A 70 11.92 -5.60 -15.21
N ASP A 71 11.23 -6.36 -14.35
CA ASP A 71 11.17 -7.82 -14.43
C ASP A 71 10.41 -8.29 -15.68
N ILE A 72 9.33 -7.60 -16.06
CA ILE A 72 8.63 -7.87 -17.32
C ILE A 72 9.55 -7.62 -18.52
N ASP A 73 10.22 -6.46 -18.55
CA ASP A 73 11.12 -6.10 -19.65
C ASP A 73 12.28 -7.09 -19.75
N TRP A 74 12.89 -7.48 -18.63
CA TRP A 74 13.94 -8.49 -18.58
C TRP A 74 13.49 -9.83 -19.15
N ARG A 75 12.30 -10.31 -18.74
CA ARG A 75 11.73 -11.56 -19.26
C ARG A 75 11.46 -11.48 -20.75
N HIS A 76 10.99 -10.34 -21.24
CA HIS A 76 10.79 -10.11 -22.68
C HIS A 76 12.11 -10.23 -23.44
N MET A 77 13.16 -9.54 -22.99
CA MET A 77 14.49 -9.60 -23.61
C MET A 77 15.07 -11.02 -23.57
N LEU A 78 14.85 -11.74 -22.47
CA LEU A 78 15.31 -13.12 -22.34
C LEU A 78 14.59 -14.06 -23.34
N LEU A 79 13.29 -13.86 -23.55
CA LEU A 79 12.53 -14.61 -24.55
C LEU A 79 13.00 -14.30 -25.97
N GLU A 80 13.26 -13.02 -26.29
CA GLU A 80 13.84 -12.62 -27.58
C GLU A 80 15.22 -13.28 -27.81
N HIS A 81 16.09 -13.28 -26.80
CA HIS A 81 17.41 -13.86 -26.92
C HIS A 81 17.38 -15.38 -27.08
N ASN A 82 16.54 -16.09 -26.32
CA ASN A 82 16.38 -17.53 -26.48
C ASN A 82 15.80 -17.89 -27.85
N ALA A 83 14.82 -17.13 -28.34
CA ALA A 83 14.29 -17.30 -29.71
C ALA A 83 15.39 -17.10 -30.78
N LEU A 84 16.34 -16.19 -30.57
CA LEU A 84 17.47 -15.96 -31.48
C LEU A 84 18.60 -16.99 -31.35
N SER A 85 18.81 -17.55 -30.15
CA SER A 85 19.95 -18.44 -29.86
C SER A 85 19.71 -19.91 -30.18
N GLU A 86 18.48 -20.42 -30.19
CA GLU A 86 18.29 -21.87 -30.18
C GLU A 86 18.53 -22.58 -31.54
N HIS A 87 18.33 -21.93 -32.69
CA HIS A 87 18.51 -22.62 -33.99
C HIS A 87 19.02 -21.74 -35.14
N SER A 88 18.53 -20.51 -35.30
CA SER A 88 18.84 -19.73 -36.49
C SER A 88 20.29 -19.27 -36.59
N ARG A 89 20.94 -18.86 -35.49
CA ARG A 89 22.30 -18.30 -35.58
C ARG A 89 23.34 -19.36 -35.96
N VAL A 90 23.29 -20.53 -35.35
CA VAL A 90 24.24 -21.63 -35.62
C VAL A 90 24.02 -22.18 -37.03
N GLU A 91 22.76 -22.37 -37.44
CA GLU A 91 22.42 -22.88 -38.76
C GLU A 91 22.77 -21.89 -39.89
N HIS A 92 22.59 -20.59 -39.68
CA HIS A 92 22.92 -19.58 -40.66
C HIS A 92 24.43 -19.41 -40.86
N ILE A 93 25.21 -19.47 -39.78
CA ILE A 93 26.69 -19.47 -39.86
C ILE A 93 27.19 -20.76 -40.53
N ALA A 94 26.62 -21.92 -40.18
CA ALA A 94 26.99 -23.20 -40.77
C ALA A 94 26.71 -23.26 -42.29
N ARG A 95 25.54 -22.79 -42.74
CA ARG A 95 25.22 -22.77 -44.18
C ARG A 95 25.94 -21.66 -44.93
N GLY A 96 25.99 -20.45 -44.37
CA GLY A 96 26.45 -19.25 -45.08
C GLY A 96 27.97 -19.08 -45.13
N GLN A 97 28.68 -19.39 -44.03
CA GLN A 97 30.14 -19.21 -43.97
C GLN A 97 30.91 -20.51 -44.15
N LEU A 98 30.35 -21.64 -43.70
CA LEU A 98 31.01 -22.94 -43.77
C LEU A 98 30.52 -23.81 -44.94
N GLY A 99 29.54 -23.33 -45.73
CA GLY A 99 28.99 -24.06 -46.87
C GLY A 99 28.37 -25.41 -46.49
N MET A 100 27.99 -25.61 -45.22
CA MET A 100 27.50 -26.89 -44.74
C MET A 100 26.11 -27.15 -45.33
N VAL A 101 26.01 -28.25 -46.08
CA VAL A 101 24.78 -28.84 -46.59
C VAL A 101 24.44 -30.06 -45.76
N ARG A 102 23.14 -30.27 -45.50
CA ARG A 102 22.68 -31.44 -44.74
C ARG A 102 23.04 -32.71 -45.54
N PRO A 103 23.90 -33.60 -45.02
CA PRO A 103 24.35 -34.77 -45.78
C PRO A 103 23.18 -35.72 -46.03
N SER A 104 23.07 -36.23 -47.26
CA SER A 104 22.11 -37.29 -47.62
C SER A 104 22.62 -38.64 -47.10
N GLY A 105 21.70 -39.58 -46.84
CA GLY A 105 21.96 -40.82 -46.09
C GLY A 105 23.10 -41.73 -46.57
N GLU A 106 23.64 -41.51 -47.77
CA GLU A 106 24.82 -42.22 -48.29
C GLU A 106 26.16 -41.71 -47.71
N GLN A 107 26.19 -40.53 -47.07
CA GLN A 107 27.41 -39.92 -46.52
C GLN A 107 27.56 -40.09 -45.00
N GLU A 108 26.63 -40.79 -44.34
CA GLU A 108 26.61 -40.95 -42.88
C GLU A 108 27.48 -42.14 -42.44
N LYS A 109 28.60 -41.87 -41.76
CA LYS A 109 29.42 -42.91 -41.10
C LYS A 109 29.13 -42.94 -39.60
N VAL A 110 28.42 -43.98 -39.16
CA VAL A 110 28.13 -44.23 -37.74
C VAL A 110 29.33 -44.90 -37.08
N ILE A 111 29.94 -44.24 -36.10
CA ILE A 111 31.05 -44.80 -35.32
C ILE A 111 30.51 -45.13 -33.93
N LYS A 112 30.44 -46.43 -33.59
CA LYS A 112 30.11 -46.86 -32.23
C LYS A 112 31.34 -46.67 -31.34
N ILE A 113 31.18 -45.80 -30.35
CA ILE A 113 32.19 -45.61 -29.30
C ILE A 113 31.97 -46.72 -28.26
N LYS A 114 33.07 -47.37 -27.87
CA LYS A 114 33.10 -48.57 -27.01
C LYS A 114 33.17 -48.20 -25.53
#